data_AF-A0ABD2GTJ1-F1
#
_entry.id   AF-A0ABD2GTJ1-F1
#
_cell.length_a   1.000
_cell.length_b   1.000
_cell.length_c   1.000
_cell.angle_alpha   90.00
_cell.angle_beta   90.00
_cell.angle_gamma   90.00
#
_symmetry.space_group_name_H-M   'P 1'
#
loop_
_entity.id
_entity.type
_entity.pdbx_description
1 polymer ?
#
loop_
_entity_poly.entity_id
_entity_poly.type
_entity_poly.pdbx_seq_one_letter_code
_entity_poly.pdbx_strand_id
1 'polypeptide(L)' 'MFQDSLEELDISHCPRITTGGLAALRNLKGLKRLDVSSLPGISSPGVVIILLEEMLPKCDVTANGYDHTLREES' A
#
# COMPACT_ATOMS: atom_id res chain seq x y z
N MET A 1 22.79 -2.61 -10.74
CA MET A 1 22.18 -1.88 -11.87
C MET A 1 20.75 -2.36 -12.15
N PHE A 2 19.94 -2.74 -11.13
CA PHE A 2 18.56 -3.24 -11.33
C PHE A 2 17.56 -2.63 -10.33
N GLN A 3 17.90 -1.46 -9.74
CA GLN A 3 17.04 -0.85 -8.71
C GLN A 3 15.71 -0.32 -9.27
N ASP A 4 15.56 -0.22 -10.60
CA ASP A 4 14.39 0.34 -11.27
C ASP A 4 13.63 -0.67 -12.15
N SER A 5 13.89 -1.98 -12.02
CA SER A 5 13.21 -3.00 -12.85
C SER A 5 11.94 -3.57 -12.20
N LEU A 6 11.68 -3.25 -10.94
CA LEU A 6 10.50 -3.78 -10.25
C LEU A 6 9.28 -2.96 -10.66
N GLU A 7 8.44 -3.54 -11.51
CA GLU A 7 7.22 -2.89 -12.02
C GLU A 7 5.98 -3.29 -11.21
N GLU A 8 5.99 -4.45 -10.56
CA GLU A 8 4.84 -5.00 -9.85
C GLU A 8 5.27 -5.55 -8.49
N LEU A 9 4.50 -5.21 -7.46
CA LEU A 9 4.72 -5.69 -6.11
C LEU A 9 3.38 -6.04 -5.47
N ASP A 10 3.22 -7.31 -5.09
CA ASP A 10 2.10 -7.79 -4.29
C ASP A 10 2.61 -8.09 -2.88
N ILE A 11 2.07 -7.37 -1.90
CA ILE A 11 2.30 -7.60 -0.48
C ILE A 11 0.98 -7.83 0.27
N SER A 12 -0.08 -8.18 -0.46
CA SER A 12 -1.39 -8.43 0.13
C SER A 12 -1.33 -9.53 1.20
N HIS A 13 -2.22 -9.46 2.19
CA HIS A 13 -2.35 -10.44 3.28
C HIS A 13 -1.09 -10.66 4.12
N CYS A 14 -0.09 -9.78 4.03
CA CYS A 14 1.16 -9.91 4.78
C CYS A 14 1.03 -9.35 6.20
N PRO A 15 1.05 -10.18 7.27
CA PRO A 15 0.66 -9.74 8.60
C PRO A 15 1.72 -8.90 9.33
N ARG A 16 2.95 -8.89 8.84
CA ARG A 16 4.07 -8.17 9.45
C ARG A 16 4.42 -6.87 8.73
N ILE A 17 3.69 -6.54 7.66
CA ILE A 17 3.87 -5.25 7.00
C ILE A 17 3.22 -4.18 7.86
N THR A 18 4.00 -3.14 8.14
CA THR A 18 3.58 -1.97 8.91
C THR A 18 3.64 -0.74 8.02
N THR A 19 2.98 0.34 8.43
CA THR A 19 3.09 1.65 7.77
C THR A 19 4.54 2.10 7.61
N GLY A 20 5.39 1.84 8.61
CA GLY A 20 6.83 2.14 8.53
C GLY A 20 7.55 1.32 7.45
N GLY A 21 7.17 0.06 7.26
CA GLY A 21 7.71 -0.79 6.19
C GLY A 21 7.32 -0.30 4.80
N LEU A 22 6.10 0.21 4.64
CA LEU A 22 5.63 0.79 3.38
C LEU A 22 6.37 2.06 2.98
N ALA A 23 6.95 2.80 3.94
CA ALA A 23 7.74 3.99 3.63
C ALA A 23 8.98 3.68 2.75
N ALA A 24 9.48 2.44 2.80
CA ALA A 24 10.59 1.99 1.96
C ALA A 24 10.23 1.91 0.46
N LEU A 25 8.93 1.77 0.13
CA LEU A 25 8.45 1.67 -1.25
C LEU A 25 8.70 2.95 -2.06
N ARG A 26 8.93 4.09 -1.40
CA ARG A 26 9.23 5.39 -2.03
C ARG A 26 10.39 5.37 -3.02
N ASN A 27 11.32 4.43 -2.82
CA ASN A 27 12.52 4.29 -3.65
C ASN A 27 12.27 3.47 -4.92
N LEU A 28 11.12 2.79 -5.03
CA LEU A 28 10.75 1.97 -6.19
C LEU A 28 10.15 2.85 -7.28
N LYS A 29 10.97 3.67 -7.93
CA LYS A 29 10.52 4.63 -8.95
C LYS A 29 9.97 3.98 -10.23
N GLY A 30 10.33 2.73 -10.49
CA GLY A 30 9.82 1.92 -11.61
C GLY A 30 8.50 1.21 -11.34
N LEU A 31 7.96 1.27 -10.11
CA LEU A 31 6.77 0.52 -9.74
C LEU A 31 5.52 1.09 -10.42
N LYS A 32 4.79 0.21 -11.09
CA LYS A 32 3.56 0.50 -11.84
C LYS A 32 2.34 -0.09 -11.17
N ARG A 33 2.48 -1.20 -10.43
CA ARG A 33 1.40 -1.85 -9.69
C ARG A 33 1.84 -2.21 -8.28
N LEU A 34 1.00 -1.87 -7.30
CA LEU A 34 1.17 -2.21 -5.90
C LEU A 34 -0.13 -2.75 -5.34
N ASP A 35 -0.13 -4.00 -4.88
CA ASP A 35 -1.25 -4.57 -4.13
C ASP A 35 -0.93 -4.57 -2.64
N VAL A 36 -1.72 -3.80 -1.88
CA VAL A 36 -1.68 -3.71 -0.43
C VAL A 36 -2.98 -4.22 0.19
N SER A 37 -3.71 -5.12 -0.46
CA SER A 37 -5.00 -5.61 0.05
C SER A 37 -4.86 -6.38 1.36
N SER A 38 -5.81 -6.19 2.27
CA SER A 38 -5.94 -6.94 3.53
C SER A 38 -4.65 -7.04 4.35
N LEU A 39 -3.97 -5.92 4.63
CA LEU A 39 -2.82 -5.90 5.55
C LEU A 39 -3.29 -5.75 7.00
N PRO A 40 -3.29 -6.80 7.83
CA PRO A 40 -3.82 -6.73 9.20
C PRO A 40 -2.93 -5.91 10.14
N GLY A 41 -1.67 -5.64 9.75
CA GLY A 41 -0.75 -4.78 10.48
C GLY A 41 -1.01 -3.28 10.28
N ILE A 42 -2.00 -2.90 9.48
CA ILE A 42 -2.34 -1.51 9.19
C ILE A 42 -3.61 -1.10 9.93
N SER A 43 -3.45 -0.24 10.94
CA SER A 43 -4.57 0.27 11.75
C SER A 43 -5.38 1.36 11.04
N SER A 44 -4.84 2.00 10.01
CA SER A 44 -5.49 3.14 9.33
C SER A 44 -5.26 3.08 7.82
N PRO A 45 -5.94 2.15 7.12
CA PRO A 45 -5.69 1.90 5.71
C PRO A 45 -5.93 3.12 4.82
N GLY A 46 -6.98 3.92 5.07
CA GLY A 46 -7.25 5.13 4.29
C GLY A 46 -6.09 6.13 4.26
N VAL A 47 -5.47 6.39 5.42
CA VAL A 47 -4.29 7.30 5.51
C VAL A 47 -3.09 6.70 4.78
N VAL A 48 -2.88 5.40 4.91
CA VAL A 48 -1.76 4.73 4.23
C VAL A 48 -1.92 4.78 2.71
N ILE A 49 -3.13 4.55 2.20
CA ILE A 49 -3.41 4.58 0.76
C ILE A 49 -3.11 5.97 0.20
N ILE A 50 -3.60 7.03 0.83
CA ILE A 50 -3.32 8.42 0.42
C ILE A 50 -1.81 8.69 0.40
N LEU A 51 -1.08 8.25 1.44
CA LEU A 51 0.38 8.39 1.48
C LEU A 51 1.07 7.62 0.34
N LEU A 52 0.61 6.42 0.03
CA LEU A 52 1.17 5.61 -1.05
C LEU A 52 0.94 6.26 -2.42
N GLU A 53 -0.25 6.80 -2.68
CA GLU A 53 -0.56 7.53 -3.90
C GLU A 53 0.33 8.77 -4.07
N GLU A 54 0.54 9.54 -3.00
CA GLU A 54 1.44 10.70 -3.00
C GLU A 54 2.91 10.30 -3.22
N MET A 55 3.34 9.17 -2.65
CA MET A 55 4.72 8.69 -2.74
C MET A 55 5.03 8.01 -4.07
N LEU A 56 4.01 7.42 -4.71
CA LEU A 56 4.09 6.64 -5.94
C LEU A 56 3.01 7.12 -6.94
N PRO A 57 3.09 8.37 -7.44
CA PRO A 57 2.03 8.98 -8.26
C PRO A 57 1.87 8.36 -9.66
N LYS A 58 2.76 7.43 -10.04
CA LYS A 58 2.72 6.70 -11.32
C LYS A 58 2.41 5.22 -11.13
N CYS A 59 2.13 4.80 -9.90
CA CYS A 59 1.81 3.42 -9.54
C CYS A 59 0.31 3.31 -9.32
N ASP A 60 -0.29 2.27 -9.89
CA ASP A 60 -1.65 1.86 -9.59
C ASP A 60 -1.65 1.10 -8.25
N VAL A 61 -2.41 1.60 -7.26
CA VAL A 61 -2.45 1.05 -5.90
C VAL A 61 -3.79 0.36 -5.68
N THR A 62 -3.75 -0.95 -5.46
CA THR A 62 -4.94 -1.74 -5.11
C THR A 62 -5.01 -1.94 -3.60
N ALA A 63 -6.16 -1.62 -3.00
CA ALA A 63 -6.38 -1.69 -1.57
C ALA A 63 -7.78 -2.25 -1.26
N ASN A 64 -7.94 -3.56 -1.42
CA ASN A 64 -9.19 -4.25 -1.14
C ASN A 64 -9.18 -4.88 0.27
N GLY A 65 -10.37 -5.25 0.77
CA GLY A 65 -10.50 -5.97 2.04
C GLY A 65 -10.19 -5.13 3.28
N TYR A 66 -10.06 -3.81 3.12
CA TYR A 66 -10.21 -2.84 4.18
C TYR A 66 -11.69 -2.50 4.28
N ASP A 67 -12.45 -3.37 4.95
CA ASP A 67 -13.85 -3.11 5.22
C ASP A 67 -13.94 -1.80 6.01
N HIS A 68 -14.30 -0.73 5.32
CA HIS A 68 -14.80 0.45 5.98
C HIS A 68 -16.16 0.06 6.56
N THR A 69 -16.15 -0.58 7.74
CA THR A 69 -17.19 -0.27 8.72
C THR A 69 -17.00 1.21 9.03
N LEU A 70 -17.52 2.07 8.15
CA LEU A 70 -18.06 3.35 8.55
C LEU A 70 -19.01 2.97 9.68
N ARG A 71 -18.54 3.17 10.89
CA ARG A 71 -19.36 3.18 12.07
C ARG A 71 -20.28 4.39 11.86
N GLU A 72 -21.37 4.19 11.13
CA GLU A 72 -22.60 4.93 11.34
C GLU A 72 -23.02 4.59 12.77
N GLU A 73 -22.40 5.29 13.73
CA GLU A 73 -22.94 5.39 15.07
C GLU A 73 -24.24 6.18 14.92
N SER A 74 -25.34 5.46 15.08
CA SER A 74 -26.73 5.93 15.25
C SER A 74 -26.88 7.08 16.24
#